data_AF-A0A7W2YD49-F1
#
_entry.id   AF-A0A7W2YD49-F1
#
_cell.length_a   1.000
_cell.length_b   1.000
_cell.length_c   1.000
_cell.angle_alpha   90.00
_cell.angle_beta   90.00
_cell.angle_gamma   90.00
#
_symmetry.space_group_name_H-M   'P 1'
#
loop_
_entity.id
_entity.type
_entity.pdbx_description
1 polymer ?
#
loop_
_entity_poly.entity_id
_entity_poly.type
_entity_poly.pdbx_seq_one_letter_code
_entity_poly.pdbx_strand_id
1 'polypeptide(L)'
;MFVPKTLYENLPFAYFIVSGYLLTFNMTWPMLISAALFYSAACVTLVTRSACRRLDKQKKLGIKNKIPELFYEYLPYIYNAIGVFTLMVTKNSLFQFFAFTLIVLAVRNLLCRHNNRSSSAKLF
;
A
#
# COMPACT_ATOMS: atom_id res chain seq x y z
N MET A 1 0.97 23.00 8.21
CA MET A 1 1.70 22.46 7.05
C MET A 1 1.16 23.15 5.79
N PHE A 2 2.00 23.93 5.11
CA PHE A 2 1.66 24.85 3.99
C PHE A 2 1.59 24.13 2.63
N VAL A 3 0.95 22.96 2.55
CA VAL A 3 0.75 22.26 1.26
C VAL A 3 -0.75 22.17 1.00
N PRO A 4 -1.24 22.58 -0.19
CA PRO A 4 -2.66 22.52 -0.49
C PRO A 4 -3.14 21.08 -0.37
N LYS A 5 -4.32 20.90 0.23
CA LYS A 5 -4.89 19.60 0.58
C LYS A 5 -4.93 18.64 -0.61
N THR A 6 -5.25 19.15 -1.80
CA THR A 6 -5.30 18.37 -3.05
C THR A 6 -3.96 17.75 -3.41
N LEU A 7 -2.87 18.53 -3.36
CA LEU A 7 -1.52 18.02 -3.64
C LEU A 7 -1.12 16.98 -2.59
N TYR A 8 -1.36 17.25 -1.31
CA TYR A 8 -1.02 16.32 -0.24
C TYR A 8 -1.82 15.00 -0.32
N GLU A 9 -3.09 15.05 -0.71
CA GLU A 9 -3.94 13.87 -0.84
C GLU A 9 -3.56 12.99 -2.03
N ASN A 10 -3.10 13.62 -3.12
CA ASN A 10 -2.72 12.95 -4.36
C ASN A 10 -1.25 12.50 -4.40
N LEU A 11 -0.41 13.06 -3.54
CA LEU A 11 1.03 12.78 -3.47
C LEU A 11 1.42 11.29 -3.48
N PRO A 12 0.84 10.40 -2.64
CA PRO A 12 1.20 8.98 -2.68
C PRO A 12 0.86 8.30 -4.01
N PHE A 13 -0.21 8.73 -4.68
CA PHE A 13 -0.60 8.17 -5.98
C PHE A 13 0.36 8.65 -7.07
N ALA A 14 0.82 9.90 -7.01
CA ALA A 14 1.87 10.38 -7.90
C ALA A 14 3.17 9.55 -7.76
N TYR A 15 3.59 9.23 -6.53
CA TYR A 15 4.74 8.36 -6.29
C TYR A 15 4.54 6.94 -6.86
N PHE A 16 3.35 6.35 -6.73
CA PHE A 16 3.06 5.06 -7.37
C PHE A 16 3.08 5.13 -8.89
N ILE A 17 2.56 6.18 -9.49
CA ILE A 17 2.59 6.38 -10.95
C ILE A 17 4.04 6.48 -11.42
N VAL A 18 4.88 7.28 -10.76
CA VAL A 18 6.31 7.40 -11.10
C VAL A 18 7.02 6.06 -10.93
N SER A 19 6.78 5.34 -9.83
CA SER A 19 7.35 4.01 -9.60
C SER A 19 6.96 3.02 -10.69
N GLY A 20 5.67 2.92 -11.04
CA GLY A 20 5.17 2.05 -12.10
C GLY A 20 5.71 2.44 -13.47
N TYR A 21 5.82 3.75 -13.75
CA TYR A 21 6.40 4.26 -14.99
C TYR A 21 7.88 3.88 -15.14
N LEU A 22 8.68 4.05 -14.08
CA LEU A 22 10.10 3.65 -14.08
C LEU A 22 10.27 2.15 -14.38
N LEU A 23 9.34 1.32 -13.91
CA LEU A 23 9.33 -0.12 -14.18
C LEU A 23 9.03 -0.49 -15.64
N THR A 24 8.45 0.41 -16.44
CA THR A 24 8.18 0.15 -17.88
C THR A 24 9.41 0.34 -18.78
N PHE A 25 10.44 1.03 -18.29
CA PHE A 25 11.70 1.17 -19.00
C PHE A 25 12.59 -0.06 -18.83
N ASN A 26 13.74 -0.05 -19.48
CA ASN A 26 14.75 -1.09 -19.33
C ASN A 26 15.07 -1.32 -17.84
N MET A 27 15.00 -2.59 -17.41
CA MET A 27 15.27 -3.06 -16.05
C MET A 27 16.76 -2.97 -15.70
N THR A 28 17.28 -1.75 -15.65
CA THR A 28 18.61 -1.47 -15.13
C THR A 28 18.55 -1.35 -13.61
N TRP A 29 19.63 -1.71 -12.92
CA TRP A 29 19.73 -1.62 -11.46
C TRP A 29 19.35 -0.23 -10.90
N PRO A 30 19.82 0.90 -11.48
CA PRO A 30 19.42 2.23 -10.99
C PRO A 30 17.92 2.50 -11.10
N MET A 31 17.29 1.98 -12.16
CA MET A 31 15.85 2.15 -12.40
C MET A 31 15.03 1.36 -11.37
N LEU A 32 15.44 0.12 -11.07
CA LEU A 32 14.81 -0.72 -10.05
C LEU A 32 14.92 -0.10 -8.65
N ILE A 33 16.10 0.42 -8.29
CA ILE A 33 16.31 1.10 -7.01
C ILE A 33 15.43 2.35 -6.92
N SER A 34 15.38 3.16 -7.98
CA SER A 34 14.53 4.36 -8.03
C SER A 34 13.05 4.00 -7.90
N ALA A 35 12.58 2.99 -8.63
CA ALA A 35 11.21 2.51 -8.54
C ALA A 35 10.86 2.03 -7.12
N ALA A 36 11.77 1.29 -6.48
CA ALA A 36 11.59 0.82 -5.10
C ALA A 36 11.56 1.98 -4.09
N LEU A 37 12.38 3.02 -4.28
CA LEU A 37 12.36 4.23 -3.45
C LEU A 37 11.02 4.98 -3.57
N PHE A 38 10.54 5.21 -4.79
CA PHE A 38 9.23 5.86 -4.98
C PHE A 38 8.08 5.01 -4.43
N TYR A 39 8.14 3.69 -4.61
CA TYR A 39 7.14 2.76 -4.06
C TYR A 39 7.11 2.80 -2.53
N SER A 40 8.28 2.71 -1.89
CA SER A 40 8.38 2.74 -0.43
C SER A 40 7.95 4.08 0.14
N ALA A 41 8.31 5.20 -0.50
CA ALA A 41 7.82 6.53 -0.12
C ALA A 41 6.29 6.64 -0.23
N ALA A 42 5.67 6.09 -1.28
CA ALA A 42 4.21 6.03 -1.41
C ALA A 42 3.56 5.23 -0.28
N CYS A 43 4.15 4.09 0.09
CA CYS A 43 3.66 3.25 1.19
C CYS A 43 3.76 3.98 2.54
N VAL A 44 4.91 4.56 2.85
CA VAL A 44 5.16 5.29 4.10
C VAL A 44 4.21 6.48 4.25
N THR A 45 3.99 7.25 3.18
CA THR A 45 3.07 8.39 3.19
C THR A 45 1.63 7.95 3.43
N LEU A 46 1.16 6.87 2.79
CA LEU A 46 -0.18 6.32 3.01
C LEU A 46 -0.37 5.76 4.43
N VAL A 47 0.63 5.03 4.93
CA VAL A 47 0.62 4.45 6.28
C VAL A 47 0.59 5.57 7.34
N THR A 48 1.50 6.53 7.24
CA THR A 48 1.58 7.69 8.15
C THR A 48 0.29 8.50 8.11
N ARG A 49 -0.22 8.81 6.92
CA ARG A 49 -1.51 9.51 6.76
C ARG A 49 -2.66 8.75 7.41
N SER A 50 -2.71 7.43 7.21
CA SER A 50 -3.72 6.57 7.82
C SER A 50 -3.58 6.50 9.34
N ALA A 51 -2.37 6.60 9.89
CA ALA A 51 -2.13 6.65 11.33
C ALA A 51 -2.56 7.99 11.95
N CYS A 52 -2.33 9.12 11.26
CA CYS A 52 -2.74 10.45 11.73
C CYS A 52 -4.27 10.65 11.70
N ARG A 53 -4.98 10.04 10.75
CA ARG A 53 -6.45 10.17 10.61
C ARG A 53 -7.25 9.15 11.43
N ARG A 54 -6.59 8.19 12.09
CA ARG A 54 -7.27 7.12 12.84
C ARG A 54 -7.84 7.64 14.17
N LEU A 55 -9.15 7.50 14.33
CA LEU A 55 -9.85 7.75 15.60
C LEU A 55 -9.75 6.54 16.56
N ASP A 56 -9.44 5.34 16.04
CA ASP A 56 -9.31 4.10 16.79
C ASP A 56 -8.14 4.06 17.79
N LYS A 57 -7.27 5.09 17.86
CA LYS A 57 -6.17 5.14 18.84
C LYS A 57 -6.67 4.97 20.28
N GLN A 58 -7.89 5.39 20.59
CA GLN A 58 -8.49 5.24 21.92
C GLN A 58 -9.07 3.84 22.19
N LYS A 59 -9.50 3.09 21.17
CA LYS A 59 -10.05 1.72 21.32
C LYS A 59 -9.01 0.63 21.56
N LYS A 60 -7.71 0.93 21.39
CA LYS A 60 -6.62 -0.04 21.46
C LYS A 60 -6.19 -0.48 22.86
N LEU A 61 -6.73 0.12 23.92
CA LEU A 61 -6.37 -0.27 25.29
C LEU A 61 -6.74 -1.73 25.64
N GLY A 62 -7.59 -2.41 24.86
CA GLY A 62 -8.09 -3.76 25.19
C GLY A 62 -7.80 -4.90 24.19
N ILE A 63 -7.30 -4.65 22.98
CA ILE A 63 -7.18 -5.70 21.93
C ILE A 63 -5.72 -6.06 21.69
N LYS A 64 -5.32 -7.24 22.16
CA LYS A 64 -3.98 -7.81 21.99
C LYS A 64 -3.85 -8.42 20.59
N ASN A 65 -3.46 -7.61 19.61
CA ASN A 65 -3.23 -8.09 18.24
C ASN A 65 -2.08 -9.11 18.21
N LYS A 66 -2.27 -10.26 17.52
CA LYS A 66 -1.23 -11.29 17.35
C LYS A 66 -0.05 -10.85 16.47
N ILE A 67 -0.25 -9.85 15.60
CA ILE A 67 0.74 -9.35 14.66
C ILE A 67 1.10 -7.91 15.05
N PRO A 68 2.40 -7.52 15.03
CA PRO A 68 2.78 -6.15 15.30
C PRO A 68 2.11 -5.20 14.30
N GLU A 69 1.64 -4.05 14.80
CA GLU A 69 0.85 -3.14 13.99
C GLU A 69 1.57 -2.72 12.70
N LEU A 70 2.86 -2.40 12.77
CA LEU A 70 3.66 -2.03 11.59
C LEU A 70 3.59 -3.09 10.49
N PHE A 71 3.81 -4.36 10.80
CA PHE A 71 3.75 -5.43 9.80
C PHE A 71 2.37 -5.56 9.19
N TYR A 72 1.32 -5.54 10.03
CA TYR A 72 -0.06 -5.55 9.55
C TYR A 72 -0.35 -4.35 8.65
N GLU A 73 0.25 -3.20 8.94
CA GLU A 73 0.04 -1.99 8.19
C GLU A 73 0.64 -1.99 6.79
N TYR A 74 1.83 -2.57 6.65
CA TYR A 74 2.55 -2.66 5.38
C TYR A 74 2.16 -3.90 4.55
N LEU A 75 1.55 -4.91 5.17
CA LEU A 75 1.18 -6.18 4.54
C LEU A 75 0.48 -6.07 3.17
N PRO A 76 -0.59 -5.27 2.97
CA PRO A 76 -1.23 -5.16 1.66
C PRO A 76 -0.31 -4.57 0.58
N TYR A 77 0.60 -3.67 0.95
CA TYR A 77 1.56 -3.10 0.02
C TYR A 77 2.65 -4.12 -0.34
N ILE A 78 3.12 -4.91 0.62
CA ILE A 78 4.06 -6.01 0.35
C ILE A 78 3.45 -7.01 -0.64
N TYR A 79 2.19 -7.39 -0.43
CA TYR A 79 1.46 -8.25 -1.36
C TYR A 79 1.38 -7.63 -2.77
N ASN A 80 1.01 -6.36 -2.85
CA ASN A 80 0.94 -5.67 -4.13
C ASN A 80 2.31 -5.62 -4.84
N ALA A 81 3.39 -5.31 -4.13
CA ALA A 81 4.75 -5.27 -4.68
C ALA A 81 5.20 -6.64 -5.22
N ILE A 82 5.01 -7.72 -4.44
CA ILE A 82 5.38 -9.07 -4.86
C ILE A 82 4.58 -9.51 -6.09
N GLY A 83 3.28 -9.22 -6.11
CA GLY A 83 2.42 -9.55 -7.24
C GLY A 83 2.85 -8.81 -8.51
N VAL A 84 3.07 -7.50 -8.44
CA VAL A 84 3.53 -6.70 -9.58
C VAL A 84 4.89 -7.18 -10.06
N PHE A 85 5.85 -7.39 -9.17
CA PHE A 85 7.19 -7.85 -9.54
C PHE A 85 7.16 -9.23 -10.20
N THR A 86 6.33 -10.15 -9.68
CA THR A 86 6.18 -11.49 -10.26
C THR A 86 5.60 -11.43 -11.67
N LEU A 87 4.58 -10.59 -11.92
CA LEU A 87 4.02 -10.37 -13.26
C LEU A 87 5.06 -9.85 -14.26
N MET A 88 6.00 -9.03 -13.80
CA MET A 88 7.03 -8.47 -14.67
C MET A 88 8.15 -9.47 -15.02
N VAL A 89 8.53 -10.33 -14.07
CA VAL A 89 9.66 -11.25 -14.24
C VAL A 89 9.25 -12.53 -14.95
N THR A 90 8.04 -13.03 -14.73
CA THR A 90 7.61 -14.35 -15.23
C THR A 90 6.69 -14.27 -16.44
N LYS A 91 6.93 -15.17 -17.40
CA LYS A 91 6.01 -15.44 -18.52
C LYS A 91 5.16 -16.69 -18.30
N ASN A 92 5.38 -17.41 -17.20
CA ASN A 92 4.65 -18.63 -16.91
C ASN A 92 3.24 -18.29 -16.39
N SER A 93 2.22 -18.79 -17.10
CA SER A 93 0.81 -18.50 -16.83
C SER A 93 0.36 -18.83 -15.41
N LEU A 94 0.90 -19.88 -14.79
CA LEU A 94 0.56 -20.25 -13.41
C LEU A 94 1.04 -19.19 -12.42
N PHE A 95 2.29 -18.74 -12.55
CA PHE A 95 2.84 -17.70 -11.69
C PHE A 95 2.15 -16.35 -11.92
N GLN A 96 1.75 -16.04 -13.15
CA GLN A 96 0.96 -14.85 -13.44
C GLN A 96 -0.43 -14.89 -12.79
N PHE A 97 -1.08 -16.05 -12.79
CA PHE A 97 -2.36 -16.24 -12.09
C PHE A 97 -2.21 -16.03 -10.58
N PHE A 98 -1.20 -16.64 -9.96
CA PHE A 98 -0.91 -16.43 -8.54
C PHE A 98 -0.59 -14.97 -8.24
N ALA A 99 0.21 -14.31 -9.07
CA ALA A 99 0.53 -12.90 -8.90
C ALA A 99 -0.72 -12.00 -8.98
N PHE A 100 -1.62 -12.27 -9.94
CA PHE A 100 -2.87 -11.54 -10.08
C PHE A 100 -3.80 -11.73 -8.87
N THR A 101 -3.98 -12.97 -8.40
CA THR A 101 -4.78 -13.24 -7.20
C THR A 101 -4.22 -12.53 -5.96
N LEU A 102 -2.90 -12.45 -5.84
CA LEU A 102 -2.20 -11.77 -4.75
C LEU A 102 -2.45 -10.25 -4.79
N ILE A 103 -2.46 -9.64 -5.98
CA ILE A 103 -2.84 -8.22 -6.17
C ILE A 103 -4.31 -7.99 -5.78
N VAL A 104 -5.23 -8.87 -6.20
CA VAL A 104 -6.65 -8.77 -5.83
C VAL A 104 -6.84 -8.84 -4.32
N LEU A 105 -6.15 -9.76 -3.63
CA LEU A 105 -6.15 -9.85 -2.17
C LEU A 105 -5.60 -8.60 -1.49
N ALA A 106 -4.52 -8.02 -2.05
CA ALA A 106 -3.98 -6.75 -1.55
C ALA A 106 -5.00 -5.61 -1.62
N VAL A 107 -5.67 -5.45 -2.76
CA VAL A 107 -6.70 -4.42 -2.96
C VAL A 107 -7.89 -4.66 -2.03
N ARG A 108 -8.39 -5.90 -1.93
CA ARG A 108 -9.46 -6.27 -0.99
C ARG A 108 -9.10 -5.88 0.44
N ASN A 109 -7.89 -6.22 0.88
CA ASN A 109 -7.43 -5.88 2.23
C ASN A 109 -7.38 -4.37 2.45
N LEU A 110 -6.96 -3.58 1.47
CA LEU A 110 -6.97 -2.11 1.55
C LEU A 110 -8.40 -1.56 1.65
N LEU A 111 -9.33 -2.06 0.84
CA LEU A 111 -10.73 -1.63 0.85
C LEU A 111 -11.44 -1.98 2.16
N CYS A 112 -11.33 -3.22 2.62
CA CYS A 112 -11.90 -3.65 3.89
C CYS A 112 -11.33 -2.82 5.05
N ARG A 113 -10.02 -2.57 5.05
CA ARG A 113 -9.34 -1.73 6.05
C ARG A 113 -9.80 -0.28 6.00
N HIS A 114 -10.00 0.27 4.81
CA HIS A 114 -10.53 1.63 4.66
C HIS A 114 -11.95 1.71 5.23
N ASN A 115 -12.85 0.80 4.81
CA ASN A 115 -14.24 0.76 5.26
C ASN A 115 -14.38 0.58 6.77
N ASN A 116 -13.60 -0.33 7.36
CA ASN A 116 -13.63 -0.59 8.80
C ASN A 116 -13.14 0.60 9.64
N ARG A 117 -12.36 1.51 9.05
CA ARG A 117 -11.83 2.71 9.72
C ARG A 117 -12.63 3.98 9.42
N SER A 118 -13.36 4.01 8.30
CA SER A 118 -14.24 5.12 7.92
C SER A 118 -15.65 4.95 8.46
N SER A 119 -16.09 3.71 8.67
CA SER A 119 -17.34 3.42 9.35
C SER A 119 -17.14 3.69 10.85
N SER A 120 -17.41 4.93 11.27
CA SER A 120 -17.66 5.24 12.69
C SER A 120 -18.54 4.14 13.27
N ALA A 121 -18.22 3.67 14.48
CA ALA A 121 -19.14 2.84 15.24
C ALA A 121 -20.50 3.55 15.19
N LYS A 122 -21.47 2.98 14.47
CA LYS A 122 -22.84 3.46 14.53
C LYS A 122 -23.24 3.25 15.98
N LEU A 123 -23.26 4.35 16.72
CA LEU A 123 -23.76 4.43 18.09
C LEU A 123 -25.28 4.28 17.94
N PHE A 124 -25.75 3.04 17.95
CA PHE A 124 -27.13 2.66 18.16
C PHE A 124 -27.12 1.56 19.23
#